data_AF-A0A7W7YK78-F1
#
_entry.id   AF-A0A7W7YK78-F1
#
_cell.length_a   1.000
_cell.length_b   1.000
_cell.length_c   1.000
_cell.angle_alpha   90.00
_cell.angle_beta   90.00
_cell.angle_gamma   90.00
#
_symmetry.space_group_name_H-M   'P 1'
#
loop_
_entity.id
_entity.type
_entity.pdbx_description
1 polymer ?
#
loop_
_entity_poly.entity_id
_entity_poly.type
_entity_poly.pdbx_seq_one_letter_code
_entity_poly.pdbx_strand_id
1 'polypeptide(L)'
;MAVTSTVPLFGSSNVWTSITQMANTLNTETTQVVSDASTTDFSDPGAVVLLQMRVNQVTNAATAVSNLVKAIQEPSKNAVSNLR
;
A
#
# COMPACT_ATOMS: atom_id res chain seq x y z
N MET A 1 18.08 -37.93 -2.62
CA MET A 1 17.16 -37.42 -3.66
C MET A 1 16.68 -36.06 -3.22
N ALA A 2 17.02 -35.00 -3.95
CA ALA A 2 16.56 -33.65 -3.63
C ALA A 2 15.08 -33.54 -3.97
N VAL A 3 14.24 -33.24 -2.97
CA VAL A 3 12.81 -32.98 -3.17
C VAL A 3 12.69 -31.60 -3.80
N THR A 4 12.53 -31.54 -5.12
CA THR A 4 12.15 -30.31 -5.80
C THR A 4 10.70 -30.00 -5.43
N SER A 5 10.53 -29.07 -4.49
CA SER A 5 9.23 -28.46 -4.19
C SER A 5 8.59 -27.96 -5.49
N THR A 6 7.43 -28.52 -5.83
CA THR A 6 6.60 -28.08 -6.97
C THR A 6 5.74 -26.87 -6.62
N VAL A 7 5.86 -26.33 -5.40
CA VAL A 7 5.23 -25.05 -5.05
C VAL A 7 6.06 -23.95 -5.69
N PRO A 8 5.52 -23.19 -6.67
CA PRO A 8 6.27 -22.10 -7.23
C PRO A 8 6.64 -21.14 -6.11
N LEU A 9 7.92 -20.76 -6.03
CA LEU A 9 8.44 -19.79 -5.06
C LEU A 9 7.63 -18.47 -5.08
N PHE A 10 6.92 -18.23 -6.20
CA PHE A 10 6.02 -17.12 -6.46
C PHE A 10 4.67 -17.60 -7.06
N GLY A 11 4.13 -18.74 -6.62
CA GLY A 11 2.72 -19.07 -6.86
C GLY A 11 1.84 -18.01 -6.22
N SER A 12 0.66 -17.73 -6.80
CA SER A 12 -0.31 -16.69 -6.39
C SER A 12 -0.22 -16.37 -4.90
N SER A 13 0.60 -15.36 -4.58
CA SER A 13 1.01 -15.14 -3.21
C SER A 13 -0.10 -14.40 -2.51
N ASN A 14 -0.60 -15.00 -1.42
CA ASN A 14 -1.59 -14.40 -0.55
C ASN A 14 -1.13 -12.99 -0.11
N VAL A 15 0.19 -12.79 0.02
CA VAL A 15 0.82 -11.52 0.38
C VAL A 15 0.66 -10.47 -0.71
N TRP A 16 0.93 -10.81 -1.98
CA TRP A 16 0.73 -9.89 -3.10
C TRP A 16 -0.74 -9.57 -3.33
N THR A 17 -1.62 -10.56 -3.13
CA THR A 17 -3.08 -10.33 -3.16
C THR A 17 -3.51 -9.34 -2.09
N SER A 18 -3.02 -9.48 -0.85
CA SER A 18 -3.28 -8.52 0.22
C SER A 18 -2.72 -7.13 -0.08
N ILE A 19 -1.52 -7.04 -0.67
CA ILE A 19 -0.95 -5.74 -1.09
C ILE A 19 -1.82 -5.09 -2.17
N THR A 20 -2.27 -5.84 -3.16
CA THR A 20 -3.17 -5.34 -4.20
C THR A 20 -4.48 -4.84 -3.59
N GLN A 21 -5.07 -5.57 -2.63
CA GLN A 21 -6.25 -5.11 -1.90
C GLN A 21 -5.99 -3.81 -1.14
N MET A 22 -4.88 -3.73 -0.38
CA MET A 22 -4.51 -2.52 0.36
C MET A 22 -4.29 -1.32 -0.58
N ALA A 23 -3.64 -1.53 -1.73
CA ALA A 23 -3.43 -0.49 -2.74
C ALA A 23 -4.76 -0.03 -3.37
N ASN A 24 -5.69 -0.95 -3.64
CA ASN A 24 -7.01 -0.61 -4.15
C ASN A 24 -7.82 0.21 -3.13
N THR A 25 -7.81 -0.19 -1.86
CA THR A 25 -8.45 0.58 -0.78
C THR A 25 -7.84 1.98 -0.68
N LEU A 26 -6.51 2.09 -0.73
CA LEU A 26 -5.82 3.38 -0.71
C LEU A 26 -6.25 4.27 -1.89
N ASN A 27 -6.39 3.69 -3.09
CA ASN A 27 -6.86 4.42 -4.27
C ASN A 27 -8.29 4.93 -4.09
N THR A 28 -9.19 4.10 -3.56
CA THR A 28 -10.57 4.49 -3.21
C THR A 28 -10.58 5.64 -2.21
N GLU A 29 -9.84 5.52 -1.11
CA GLU A 29 -9.79 6.57 -0.07
C GLU A 29 -9.16 7.86 -0.59
N THR A 30 -8.12 7.76 -1.41
CA THR A 30 -7.50 8.92 -2.06
C THR A 30 -8.50 9.63 -2.97
N THR A 31 -9.24 8.87 -3.77
CA THR A 31 -10.30 9.42 -4.64
C THR A 31 -11.38 10.10 -3.82
N GLN A 32 -11.78 9.51 -2.69
CA GLN A 32 -12.75 10.12 -1.80
C GLN A 32 -12.22 11.41 -1.17
N VAL A 33 -10.95 11.47 -0.73
CA VAL A 33 -10.34 12.71 -0.21
C VAL A 33 -10.33 13.81 -1.27
N VAL A 34 -10.03 13.48 -2.54
CA VAL A 34 -10.10 14.45 -3.64
C VAL A 34 -11.53 14.94 -3.86
N SER A 35 -12.51 14.04 -3.79
CA SER A 35 -13.94 14.40 -3.85
C SER A 35 -14.33 15.31 -2.69
N ASP A 36 -13.95 14.95 -1.46
CA ASP A 36 -14.25 15.73 -0.25
C ASP A 36 -13.64 17.12 -0.35
N ALA A 37 -12.40 17.23 -0.82
CA ALA A 37 -11.71 18.49 -1.06
C ALA A 37 -12.47 19.38 -2.07
N SER A 38 -13.04 18.80 -3.12
CA SER A 38 -13.81 19.55 -4.13
C SER A 38 -15.13 20.13 -3.59
N THR A 39 -15.65 19.56 -2.50
CA THR A 39 -16.90 19.99 -1.85
C THR A 39 -16.67 20.69 -0.52
N THR A 40 -15.42 20.80 -0.06
CA THR A 40 -15.07 21.40 1.24
C THR A 40 -15.23 22.91 1.17
N ASP A 41 -15.89 23.49 2.18
CA ASP A 41 -15.88 24.93 2.40
C ASP A 41 -14.57 25.36 3.06
N PHE A 42 -13.67 25.93 2.26
CA PHE A 42 -12.36 26.41 2.74
C PHE A 42 -12.44 27.69 3.58
N SER A 43 -13.63 28.31 3.68
CA SER A 43 -13.85 29.43 4.60
C SER A 43 -14.23 28.99 6.02
N ASP A 44 -14.62 27.73 6.21
CA ASP A 44 -14.85 27.11 7.52
C ASP A 44 -13.60 26.36 8.01
N PRO A 45 -12.90 26.85 9.06
CA PRO A 45 -11.74 26.17 9.63
C PRO A 45 -12.03 24.74 10.12
N GLY A 46 -13.27 24.45 10.55
CA GLY A 46 -13.65 23.12 11.00
C GLY A 46 -13.64 22.09 9.87
N ALA A 47 -14.24 22.45 8.73
CA ALA A 47 -14.26 21.62 7.52
C ALA A 47 -12.84 21.36 7.00
N VAL A 48 -11.96 22.37 7.01
CA VAL A 48 -10.55 22.23 6.59
C VAL A 48 -9.78 21.25 7.48
N VAL A 49 -9.98 21.29 8.81
CA VAL A 49 -9.33 20.36 9.73
C VAL A 49 -9.78 18.92 9.47
N LEU A 50 -11.07 18.68 9.25
CA LEU A 50 -11.58 17.35 8.94
C LEU A 50 -10.99 16.80 7.63
N LEU A 51 -10.91 17.64 6.59
CA LEU A 51 -10.25 17.27 5.33
C LEU A 51 -8.77 16.94 5.57
N GLN A 52 -8.06 17.78 6.32
CA GLN A 52 -6.65 17.56 6.63
C GLN A 52 -6.40 16.27 7.42
N MET A 53 -7.29 15.93 8.37
CA MET A 53 -7.21 14.66 9.10
C MET A 53 -7.35 13.47 8.14
N ARG A 54 -8.25 13.55 7.17
CA ARG A 54 -8.47 12.51 6.16
C ARG A 54 -7.26 12.37 5.23
N VAL A 55 -6.69 13.49 4.78
CA VAL A 55 -5.42 13.53 4.02
C VAL A 55 -4.29 12.86 4.81
N ASN A 56 -4.16 13.15 6.11
CA ASN A 56 -3.12 12.56 6.96
C ASN A 56 -3.29 11.04 7.09
N GLN A 57 -4.52 10.56 7.25
CA GLN A 57 -4.82 9.12 7.32
C GLN A 57 -4.42 8.39 6.03
N VAL A 58 -4.80 8.93 4.87
CA VAL A 58 -4.43 8.35 3.56
C VAL A 58 -2.92 8.35 3.37
N THR A 59 -2.24 9.45 3.72
CA THR A 59 -0.78 9.57 3.59
C THR A 59 -0.03 8.55 4.46
N ASN A 60 -0.49 8.36 5.71
CA ASN A 60 0.08 7.37 6.62
C ASN A 60 -0.14 5.93 6.11
N ALA A 61 -1.34 5.64 5.59
CA ALA A 61 -1.65 4.34 5.00
C ALA A 61 -0.78 4.05 3.76
N ALA A 62 -0.61 5.04 2.88
CA ALA A 62 0.28 4.93 1.71
C ALA A 62 1.73 4.61 2.11
N THR A 63 2.22 5.27 3.16
CA THR A 63 3.56 5.05 3.70
C THR A 63 3.72 3.64 4.25
N ALA A 64 2.72 3.14 4.99
CA ALA A 64 2.73 1.78 5.52
C ALA A 64 2.78 0.72 4.40
N VAL A 65 1.96 0.88 3.36
CA VAL A 65 1.96 -0.03 2.19
C VAL A 65 3.31 0.02 1.47
N SER A 66 3.89 1.21 1.28
CA SER A 66 5.22 1.36 0.66
C SER A 66 6.32 0.64 1.45
N ASN A 67 6.31 0.78 2.79
CA ASN A 67 7.27 0.10 3.66
C ASN A 67 7.10 -1.42 3.63
N LEU A 68 5.86 -1.92 3.60
CA LEU A 68 5.58 -3.35 3.45
C LEU A 68 6.12 -3.91 2.12
N VAL A 69 5.86 -3.22 1.01
CA VAL A 69 6.37 -3.63 -0.31
C VAL A 69 7.89 -3.68 -0.33
N LYS A 70 8.57 -2.69 0.26
CA LYS A 70 10.04 -2.68 0.40
C LYS A 70 10.54 -3.88 1.20
N ALA A 71 9.91 -4.17 2.34
CA ALA A 71 10.28 -5.30 3.20
C ALA A 71 10.14 -6.66 2.48
N ILE A 72 9.21 -6.80 1.54
CA ILE A 72 9.06 -8.03 0.74
C ILE A 72 10.12 -8.13 -0.37
N GLN A 73 10.50 -7.00 -0.96
CA GLN A 73 11.53 -6.98 -2.01
C GLN A 73 12.94 -7.25 -1.48
N GLU A 74 13.24 -6.86 -0.23
CA GLU A 74 14.58 -6.94 0.34
C GLU A 74 15.12 -8.39 0.45
N PRO A 75 14.37 -9.38 0.98
CA PRO A 75 14.76 -10.80 0.90
C PRO A 75 14.97 -11.28 -0.53
N SER A 76 14.13 -10.82 -1.47
CA SER A 76 14.23 -11.22 -2.88
C SER A 76 15.53 -10.70 -3.51
N LYS A 77 15.93 -9.46 -3.20
CA LYS A 77 17.21 -8.89 -3.64
C LYS A 77 18.40 -9.66 -3.07
N ASN A 78 18.35 -10.00 -1.77
CA ASN A 78 19.42 -10.77 -1.12
C ASN A 78 19.54 -12.18 -1.69
N ALA A 79 18.42 -12.84 -1.99
CA ALA A 79 18.41 -14.16 -2.63
C ALA A 79 19.01 -14.14 -4.04
N VAL A 80 18.68 -13.13 -4.86
CA VAL A 80 19.27 -12.96 -6.20
C VAL A 80 20.76 -12.62 -6.12
N SER A 81 21.18 -11.82 -5.13
CA SER A 81 22.59 -11.50 -4.92
C SER A 81 23.42 -12.74 -4.56
N ASN A 82 22.88 -13.67 -3.78
CA ASN A 82 23.55 -14.91 -3.40
C ASN A 82 23.64 -15.95 -4.53
N LEU A 83 23.00 -15.69 -5.68
CA LEU A 83 23.05 -16.53 -6.88
C LEU A 83 24.08 -16.05 -7.92
N ARG A 84 24.72 -14.89 -7.70
CA ARG A 84 25.82 -14.36 -8.54
C ARG A 84 27.16 -14.64 -7.88
#